data_AF-A0A6N9QJ85-F1
#
_entry.id   AF-A0A6N9QJ85-F1
#
_cell.length_a   1.000
_cell.length_b   1.000
_cell.length_c   1.000
_cell.angle_alpha   90.00
_cell.angle_beta   90.00
_cell.angle_gamma   90.00
#
_symmetry.space_group_name_H-M   'P 1'
#
loop_
_entity.id
_entity.type
_entity.pdbx_description
1 polymer ?
#
loop_
_entity_poly.entity_id
_entity_poly.type
_entity_poly.pdbx_seq_one_letter_code
_entity_poly.pdbx_strand_id
1 'polypeptide(L)'
;HQVNCQNAMGAGVAKALYTKWPMVKSSYHEVARHTTPEERFGNMQSVLIAPRLMVINSFSQFTYGNVKRTGKIYTSEDILANNIRKAAAYAARYQMNLYIPDHVGCGLAGGNWDSLTAKISDIPNLVVVKKAS
;
A
#
# COMPACT_ATOMS: atom_id res chain seq x y z
N HIS A 1 -2.00 0.64 2.11
CA HIS A 1 -2.14 0.98 0.67
C HIS A 1 -0.77 0.86 -0.01
N GLN A 2 -0.72 0.64 -1.33
CA GLN A 2 0.54 0.57 -2.07
C GLN A 2 1.12 1.97 -2.31
N VAL A 3 2.45 2.11 -2.15
CA VAL A 3 3.24 3.29 -2.53
C VAL A 3 4.46 2.88 -3.34
N ASN A 4 5.06 3.83 -4.05
CA ASN A 4 6.32 3.60 -4.76
C ASN A 4 7.56 3.96 -3.93
N CYS A 5 8.70 3.41 -4.33
CA CYS A 5 9.97 3.64 -3.68
C CYS A 5 10.69 4.90 -4.18
N GLN A 6 10.14 5.64 -5.15
CA GLN A 6 10.78 6.81 -5.79
C GLN A 6 10.40 8.16 -5.15
N ASN A 7 9.88 8.14 -3.93
CA ASN A 7 9.48 9.35 -3.20
C ASN A 7 8.41 10.20 -3.94
N ALA A 8 7.58 9.59 -4.79
CA ALA A 8 6.55 10.27 -5.57
C ALA A 8 5.14 9.93 -5.05
N MET A 9 4.33 10.92 -4.67
CA MET A 9 2.97 10.68 -4.16
C MET A 9 1.99 11.76 -4.65
N GLY A 10 1.05 11.39 -5.53
CA GLY A 10 0.19 12.37 -6.20
C GLY A 10 -1.19 11.91 -6.69
N ALA A 11 -1.52 10.62 -6.63
CA ALA A 11 -2.75 10.10 -7.24
C ALA A 11 -3.40 8.97 -6.44
N GLY A 12 -4.62 8.59 -6.84
CA GLY A 12 -5.34 7.44 -6.32
C GLY A 12 -5.61 7.49 -4.81
N VAL A 13 -5.57 6.31 -4.18
CA VAL A 13 -5.81 6.16 -2.74
C VAL A 13 -4.81 6.97 -1.91
N ALA A 14 -3.55 7.05 -2.32
CA ALA A 14 -2.55 7.85 -1.61
C ALA A 14 -2.97 9.32 -1.53
N LYS A 15 -3.51 9.89 -2.62
CA LYS A 15 -4.07 11.26 -2.62
C LYS A 15 -5.23 11.42 -1.66
N ALA A 16 -6.21 10.51 -1.70
CA ALA A 16 -7.34 10.56 -0.78
C ALA A 16 -6.88 10.51 0.69
N LEU A 17 -5.91 9.63 1.01
CA LEU A 17 -5.36 9.49 2.35
C LEU A 17 -4.64 10.74 2.81
N TYR A 18 -3.71 11.30 2.02
CA TYR A 18 -2.97 12.49 2.47
C TYR A 18 -3.80 13.77 2.44
N THR A 19 -4.85 13.85 1.62
CA THR A 19 -5.79 14.98 1.67
C THR A 19 -6.54 15.00 2.99
N LYS A 20 -6.92 13.82 3.51
CA LYS A 20 -7.61 13.71 4.81
C LYS A 20 -6.64 13.76 6.00
N TRP A 21 -5.49 13.11 5.88
CA TRP A 21 -4.47 13.00 6.93
C TRP A 21 -3.10 13.38 6.39
N PRO A 22 -2.74 14.68 6.41
CA PRO A 22 -1.50 15.19 5.83
C PRO A 22 -0.23 14.49 6.34
N MET A 23 -0.26 13.97 7.58
CA MET A 23 0.89 13.25 8.14
C MET A 23 1.31 12.06 7.29
N VAL A 24 0.39 11.38 6.58
CA VAL A 24 0.69 10.23 5.72
C VAL A 24 1.72 10.59 4.65
N LYS A 25 1.57 11.75 4.02
CA LYS A 25 2.52 12.23 3.00
C LYS A 25 3.82 12.72 3.63
N SER A 26 3.74 13.43 4.76
CA SER A 26 4.94 13.91 5.46
C SER A 26 5.84 12.75 5.92
N SER A 27 5.26 11.69 6.50
CA SER A 27 5.99 10.51 6.95
C SER A 27 6.57 9.74 5.76
N TYR A 28 5.81 9.58 4.67
CA TYR A 28 6.31 8.94 3.44
C TYR A 28 7.58 9.63 2.92
N HIS A 29 7.56 10.96 2.84
CA HIS A 29 8.72 11.73 2.39
C HIS A 29 9.87 11.74 3.39
N GLU A 30 9.58 11.73 4.70
CA GLU A 30 10.61 11.64 5.74
C GLU A 30 11.43 10.34 5.62
N VAL A 31 10.77 9.18 5.49
CA VAL A 31 11.50 7.91 5.32
C VAL A 31 12.41 7.95 4.08
N ALA A 32 11.99 8.64 3.01
CA ALA A 32 12.78 8.76 1.81
C ALA A 32 14.04 9.64 1.95
N ARG A 33 14.14 10.47 2.99
CA ARG A 33 15.35 11.26 3.29
C ARG A 33 16.49 10.41 3.87
N HIS A 34 16.15 9.29 4.50
CA HIS A 34 17.10 8.46 5.24
C HIS A 34 17.30 7.07 4.64
N THR A 35 16.70 6.81 3.48
CA THR A 35 16.76 5.50 2.82
C THR A 35 16.93 5.64 1.31
N THR A 36 17.40 4.59 0.65
CA THR A 36 17.38 4.43 -0.81
C THR A 36 16.08 3.76 -1.28
N PRO A 37 15.72 3.84 -2.58
CA PRO A 37 14.62 3.06 -3.11
C PRO A 37 14.73 1.55 -2.86
N GLU A 38 15.94 1.00 -2.92
CA GLU A 38 16.25 -0.40 -2.67
C GLU A 38 15.98 -0.79 -1.23
N GLU A 39 16.40 0.04 -0.27
CA GLU A 39 16.12 -0.18 1.16
C GLU A 39 14.62 -0.10 1.49
N ARG A 40 13.84 0.65 0.70
CA ARG A 40 12.39 0.72 0.88
C ARG A 40 11.66 -0.47 0.27
N PHE A 41 12.16 -1.03 -0.82
CA PHE A 41 11.41 -2.02 -1.58
C PHE A 41 11.18 -3.30 -0.76
N GLY A 42 9.91 -3.69 -0.63
CA GLY A 42 9.51 -4.82 0.21
C GLY A 42 9.30 -4.48 1.69
N ASN A 43 9.56 -3.25 2.10
CA ASN A 43 9.30 -2.78 3.46
C ASN A 43 7.93 -2.08 3.59
N MET A 44 7.58 -1.77 4.83
CA MET A 44 6.36 -1.06 5.19
C MET A 44 6.67 0.07 6.14
N GLN A 45 5.91 1.16 6.03
CA GLN A 45 5.92 2.23 7.01
C GLN A 45 4.53 2.39 7.62
N SER A 46 4.49 2.33 8.95
CA SER A 46 3.30 2.58 9.76
C SER A 46 3.19 4.06 10.12
N VAL A 47 2.03 4.65 9.91
CA VAL A 47 1.73 6.05 10.27
C VAL A 47 0.50 6.06 11.17
N LEU A 48 0.67 6.40 12.44
CA LEU A 48 -0.44 6.54 13.38
C LEU A 48 -1.22 7.82 13.06
N ILE A 49 -2.53 7.70 12.84
CA ILE A 49 -3.41 8.84 12.49
C ILE A 49 -4.51 9.08 13.53
N ALA A 50 -4.77 8.12 14.41
CA ALA A 50 -5.58 8.25 15.63
C ALA A 50 -5.20 7.13 16.63
N PRO A 51 -5.62 7.19 17.92
CA PRO A 51 -5.19 6.25 18.96
C PRO A 51 -5.34 4.74 18.66
N ARG A 52 -6.20 4.37 17.71
CA ARG A 52 -6.37 2.98 17.24
C ARG A 52 -6.56 2.90 15.73
N LEU A 53 -5.95 3.83 15.00
CA LEU A 53 -6.05 3.87 13.55
C LEU A 53 -4.71 4.26 12.94
N MET A 54 -4.25 3.44 12.02
CA MET A 54 -2.98 3.63 11.34
C MET A 54 -3.13 3.41 9.84
N VAL A 55 -2.31 4.13 9.08
CA VAL A 55 -2.12 3.90 7.65
C VAL A 55 -0.79 3.19 7.47
N ILE A 56 -0.80 2.10 6.70
CA ILE A 56 0.42 1.38 6.32
C ILE A 56 0.73 1.68 4.86
N ASN A 57 1.88 2.31 4.63
CA ASN A 57 2.50 2.48 3.33
C ASN A 57 3.24 1.18 2.98
N SER A 58 2.76 0.43 1.99
CA SER A 58 3.43 -0.77 1.46
C SER A 58 4.30 -0.38 0.27
N PHE A 59 5.62 -0.46 0.41
CA PHE A 59 6.58 -0.19 -0.66
C PHE A 59 6.71 -1.40 -1.59
N SER A 60 5.64 -1.68 -2.33
CA SER A 60 5.52 -2.82 -3.26
C SER A 60 5.57 -2.40 -4.73
N GLN A 61 5.97 -1.16 -4.99
CA GLN A 61 6.12 -0.59 -6.32
C GLN A 61 7.51 0.04 -6.41
N PHE A 62 8.45 -0.54 -7.17
CA PHE A 62 9.83 -0.04 -7.15
C PHE A 62 9.94 1.34 -7.79
N THR A 63 9.53 1.45 -9.06
CA THR A 63 9.35 2.71 -9.78
C THR A 63 7.88 3.15 -9.77
N TYR A 64 7.51 4.17 -10.55
CA TYR A 64 6.11 4.53 -10.74
C TYR A 64 5.81 4.92 -12.19
N GLY A 65 4.53 4.85 -12.53
CA GLY A 65 4.04 5.26 -13.84
C GLY A 65 2.59 4.88 -14.04
N ASN A 66 2.18 4.89 -15.30
CA ASN A 66 0.83 4.53 -15.73
C ASN A 66 0.94 3.40 -16.75
N VAL A 67 0.45 2.22 -16.39
CA VAL A 67 0.46 1.02 -17.24
C VAL A 67 -0.21 1.29 -18.59
N LYS A 68 -1.30 2.07 -18.63
CA LYS A 68 -2.00 2.40 -19.90
C LYS A 68 -1.15 3.24 -20.85
N ARG A 69 -0.15 3.96 -20.34
CA ARG A 69 0.76 4.80 -21.14
C ARG A 69 2.05 4.10 -21.54
N THR A 70 2.48 3.12 -20.75
CA THR A 70 3.83 2.55 -20.86
C THR A 70 3.85 1.07 -21.18
N GLY A 71 2.74 0.36 -20.99
CA GLY A 71 2.65 -1.10 -21.05
C GLY A 71 3.41 -1.82 -19.93
N LYS A 72 4.06 -1.08 -19.01
CA LYS A 72 4.85 -1.67 -17.91
C LYS A 72 3.99 -1.85 -16.68
N ILE A 73 4.08 -3.02 -16.06
CA ILE A 73 3.53 -3.28 -14.72
C ILE A 73 4.53 -2.76 -13.70
N TYR A 74 4.03 -2.00 -12.72
CA TYR A 74 4.85 -1.39 -11.68
C TYR A 74 4.65 -2.05 -10.31
N THR A 75 3.49 -2.69 -10.11
CA THR A 75 3.19 -3.44 -8.91
C THR A 75 3.99 -4.73 -8.88
N SER A 76 4.60 -5.05 -7.75
CA SER A 76 5.03 -6.41 -7.44
C SER A 76 3.97 -7.07 -6.56
N GLU A 77 3.16 -7.97 -7.13
CA GLU A 77 2.07 -8.63 -6.43
C GLU A 77 2.57 -9.49 -5.26
N ASP A 78 3.71 -10.16 -5.41
CA ASP A 78 4.28 -11.02 -4.36
C ASP A 78 4.73 -10.20 -3.16
N ILE A 79 5.37 -9.06 -3.40
CA ILE A 79 5.77 -8.15 -2.34
C ILE A 79 4.54 -7.51 -1.68
N LEU A 80 3.56 -7.09 -2.48
CA LEU A 80 2.32 -6.53 -1.96
C LEU A 80 1.58 -7.56 -1.08
N ALA A 81 1.46 -8.81 -1.53
CA ALA A 81 0.84 -9.89 -0.78
C ALA A 81 1.59 -10.17 0.53
N ASN A 82 2.92 -10.25 0.48
CA ASN A 82 3.76 -10.43 1.68
C ASN A 82 3.56 -9.29 2.70
N ASN A 83 3.51 -8.04 2.21
CA ASN A 83 3.26 -6.89 3.07
C ASN A 83 1.83 -6.90 3.67
N ILE A 84 0.82 -7.28 2.89
CA ILE A 84 -0.55 -7.46 3.40
C ILE A 84 -0.57 -8.51 4.52
N ARG A 85 0.11 -9.66 4.35
CA ARG A 85 0.22 -10.70 5.37
C ARG A 85 0.89 -10.21 6.64
N LYS A 86 2.03 -9.52 6.52
CA LYS A 86 2.73 -8.94 7.67
C LYS A 86 1.87 -7.90 8.40
N ALA A 87 1.17 -7.05 7.65
CA ALA A 87 0.26 -6.06 8.20
C ALA A 87 -0.94 -6.71 8.91
N ALA A 88 -1.50 -7.79 8.34
CA ALA A 88 -2.61 -8.53 8.93
C ALA A 88 -2.20 -9.23 10.22
N ALA A 89 -1.04 -9.88 10.24
CA ALA A 89 -0.46 -10.49 11.43
C ALA A 89 -0.19 -9.45 12.52
N TYR A 90 0.30 -8.25 12.15
CA TYR A 90 0.46 -7.16 13.09
C TYR A 90 -0.89 -6.69 13.66
N ALA A 91 -1.90 -6.48 12.82
CA ALA A 91 -3.23 -6.08 13.26
C ALA A 91 -3.89 -7.11 14.18
N ALA A 92 -3.70 -8.41 13.90
CA ALA A 92 -4.23 -9.50 14.71
C ALA A 92 -3.70 -9.50 16.15
N ARG A 93 -2.42 -9.11 16.36
CA ARG A 93 -1.84 -8.96 17.72
C ARG A 93 -2.58 -7.96 18.60
N TYR A 94 -3.29 -7.01 17.99
CA TYR A 94 -4.09 -6.00 18.67
C TYR A 94 -5.60 -6.23 18.51
N GLN A 95 -6.01 -7.41 18.05
CA GLN A 95 -7.41 -7.75 17.76
C GLN A 95 -8.07 -6.75 16.79
N MET A 96 -7.31 -6.30 15.79
CA MET A 96 -7.76 -5.36 14.77
C MET A 96 -7.87 -6.03 13.40
N ASN A 97 -8.78 -5.49 12.58
CA ASN A 97 -8.88 -5.82 11.17
C ASN A 97 -7.85 -5.02 10.35
N LEU A 98 -7.33 -5.65 9.30
CA LEU A 98 -6.60 -4.96 8.24
C LEU A 98 -7.60 -4.57 7.13
N TYR A 99 -7.58 -3.31 6.72
CA TYR A 99 -8.39 -2.82 5.61
C TYR A 99 -7.51 -2.53 4.39
N ILE A 100 -7.87 -3.05 3.23
CA ILE A 100 -7.25 -2.70 1.96
C ILE A 100 -8.31 -2.14 1.00
N PRO A 101 -7.97 -1.17 0.13
CA PRO A 101 -8.88 -0.77 -0.92
C PRO A 101 -9.04 -1.91 -1.91
N ASP A 102 -10.26 -2.09 -2.41
CA ASP A 102 -10.55 -2.97 -3.54
C ASP A 102 -9.64 -2.62 -4.74
N HIS A 103 -9.13 -3.64 -5.42
CA HIS A 103 -8.17 -3.49 -6.52
C HIS A 103 -6.87 -2.72 -6.15
N VAL A 104 -6.38 -2.87 -4.91
CA VAL A 104 -5.09 -2.29 -4.50
C VAL A 104 -3.95 -2.75 -5.44
N GLY A 105 -3.15 -1.80 -5.92
CA GLY A 105 -2.05 -2.08 -6.84
C GLY A 105 -2.46 -2.29 -8.31
N CYS A 106 -3.75 -2.43 -8.61
CA CYS A 106 -4.23 -2.75 -9.96
C CYS A 106 -4.50 -1.52 -10.85
N GLY A 107 -4.66 -0.34 -10.26
CA GLY A 107 -4.98 0.90 -10.99
C GLY A 107 -3.85 1.38 -11.92
N LEU A 108 -3.22 2.52 -11.60
CA LEU A 108 -2.15 3.06 -12.46
C LEU A 108 -0.94 2.13 -12.56
N ALA A 109 -0.68 1.34 -11.52
CA ALA A 109 0.47 0.44 -11.43
C ALA A 109 0.27 -0.91 -12.14
N GLY A 110 -0.96 -1.24 -12.55
CA GLY A 110 -1.24 -2.36 -13.47
C GLY A 110 -1.10 -3.77 -12.90
N GLY A 111 -1.14 -3.95 -11.58
CA GLY A 111 -1.12 -5.29 -10.98
C GLY A 111 -2.39 -6.10 -11.30
N ASN A 112 -2.31 -7.42 -11.16
CA ASN A 112 -3.43 -8.33 -11.39
C ASN A 112 -4.17 -8.66 -10.09
N TRP A 113 -5.48 -8.34 -10.04
CA TRP A 113 -6.30 -8.51 -8.85
C TRP A 113 -6.54 -9.98 -8.50
N ASP A 114 -6.80 -10.83 -9.49
CA ASP A 114 -7.03 -12.27 -9.28
C ASP A 114 -5.78 -12.97 -8.73
N SER A 115 -4.60 -12.61 -9.28
CA SER A 115 -3.30 -13.08 -8.78
C SER A 115 -3.05 -12.64 -7.33
N LEU A 116 -3.36 -11.38 -7.00
CA LEU A 116 -3.19 -10.87 -5.65
C LEU A 116 -4.17 -11.51 -4.67
N THR A 117 -5.46 -11.60 -5.02
CA THR A 117 -6.51 -12.17 -4.18
C THR A 117 -6.28 -13.65 -3.88
N ALA A 118 -5.83 -14.43 -4.87
CA ALA A 118 -5.41 -15.82 -4.65
C ALA A 118 -4.31 -15.96 -3.57
N LYS A 119 -3.50 -14.92 -3.36
CA LYS A 119 -2.42 -14.89 -2.37
C LYS A 119 -2.81 -14.32 -1.01
N ILE A 120 -4.03 -13.80 -0.82
CA ILE A 120 -4.42 -13.12 0.43
C ILE A 120 -5.83 -13.48 0.92
N SER A 121 -6.59 -14.29 0.18
CA SER A 121 -7.98 -14.65 0.49
C SER A 121 -8.15 -15.49 1.76
N ASP A 122 -7.10 -16.19 2.19
CA ASP A 122 -7.05 -16.99 3.42
C ASP A 122 -6.84 -16.14 4.69
N ILE A 123 -6.60 -14.82 4.56
CA ILE A 123 -6.30 -13.97 5.72
C ILE A 123 -7.60 -13.64 6.48
N PRO A 124 -7.78 -14.12 7.73
CA PRO A 124 -9.09 -14.08 8.40
C PRO A 124 -9.53 -12.69 8.84
N ASN A 125 -8.59 -11.79 9.12
CA ASN A 125 -8.86 -10.41 9.56
C ASN A 125 -8.69 -9.36 8.46
N LEU A 126 -8.63 -9.79 7.19
CA LEU A 126 -8.56 -8.90 6.03
C LEU A 126 -9.96 -8.48 5.58
N VAL A 127 -10.17 -7.17 5.47
CA VAL A 127 -11.39 -6.57 4.94
C VAL A 127 -11.05 -5.78 3.68
N VAL A 128 -11.65 -6.17 2.55
CA VAL A 128 -11.55 -5.43 1.29
C VAL A 128 -12.63 -4.36 1.24
N VAL A 129 -12.22 -3.10 1.12
CA VAL A 129 -13.11 -1.93 1.14
C VAL A 129 -13.37 -1.46 -0.29
N LYS A 130 -14.62 -1.55 -0.73
CA LYS A 130 -15.06 -1.03 -2.03
C LYS A 130 -15.19 0.48 -1.97
N LYS A 131 -14.89 1.15 -3.09
CA LYS A 131 -15.19 2.58 -3.23
C LYS A 131 -16.70 2.77 -3.14
N ALA A 132 -17.15 3.69 -2.29
CA ALA A 132 -18.56 4.10 -2.29
C ALA A 132 -18.90 4.68 -3.68
N SER A 133 -19.94 4.12 -4.29
CA SER A 133 -20.56 4.59 -5.52
C SER A 133 -21.13 5.99 -5.35
#